data_AF-A0A7J9I8Y9-F1
#
_entry.id   AF-A0A7J9I8Y9-F1
#
_cell.length_a   1.000
_cell.length_b   1.000
_cell.length_c   1.000
_cell.angle_alpha   90.00
_cell.angle_beta   90.00
_cell.angle_gamma   90.00
#
_symmetry.space_group_name_H-M   'P 1'
#
loop_
_entity.id
_entity.type
_entity.pdbx_description
1 polymer ?
#
loop_
_entity_poly.entity_id
_entity_poly.type
_entity_poly.pdbx_seq_one_letter_code
_entity_poly.pdbx_strand_id
1 'polypeptide(L)' 'MAAEEGQVISCHTLDSWKEQLQKGNQSKKLVVVDFTASWCGPCRFISPFLAELAKKFPNVMFLKVDVDELKVMQMQS' A
#
# COMPACT_ATOMS: atom_id res chain seq x y z
N MET A 1 19.85 1.14 4.24
CA MET A 1 18.99 0.84 5.39
C MET A 1 17.85 -0.02 4.88
N ALA A 2 17.79 -1.27 5.34
CA ALA A 2 16.97 -2.33 4.77
C ALA A 2 15.47 -1.98 4.88
N ALA A 3 14.79 -1.86 3.74
CA ALA A 3 13.34 -1.97 3.74
C ALA A 3 13.05 -3.44 4.02
N GLU A 4 12.34 -3.77 5.10
CA GLU A 4 12.00 -5.17 5.37
C GLU A 4 11.18 -5.66 4.17
N GLU A 5 11.77 -6.57 3.39
CA GLU A 5 11.23 -6.99 2.10
C GLU A 5 10.08 -7.96 2.34
N GLY A 6 8.92 -7.68 1.77
CA GLY A 6 7.73 -8.53 1.87
C GLY A 6 6.74 -8.20 2.98
N GLN A 7 6.74 -6.96 3.47
CA GLN A 7 5.68 -6.42 4.31
C GLN A 7 4.71 -5.52 3.52
N VAL A 8 3.46 -5.47 3.97
CA VAL A 8 2.46 -4.50 3.48
C VAL A 8 2.61 -3.22 4.29
N ILE A 9 2.94 -2.13 3.62
CA ILE A 9 3.18 -0.82 4.24
C ILE A 9 1.84 -0.08 4.34
N SER A 10 1.41 0.29 5.55
CA SER A 10 0.18 1.06 5.74
C SER A 10 0.46 2.57 5.68
N CYS A 11 -0.18 3.26 4.74
CA CYS A 11 -0.08 4.69 4.51
C CYS A 11 -1.34 5.37 5.07
N HIS A 12 -1.17 6.13 6.15
CA HIS A 12 -2.25 6.83 6.87
C HIS A 12 -2.27 8.35 6.57
N THR A 13 -1.22 8.88 5.91
CA THR A 13 -1.08 10.30 5.56
C THR A 13 -0.62 10.50 4.13
N LEU A 14 -0.90 11.68 3.56
CA LEU A 14 -0.49 12.01 2.19
C LEU A 14 1.03 12.03 2.04
N ASP A 15 1.75 12.48 3.06
CA ASP A 15 3.20 12.49 3.07
C ASP A 15 3.76 11.06 3.06
N SER A 16 3.23 10.17 3.91
CA SER A 16 3.61 8.75 3.91
C SER A 16 3.32 8.08 2.58
N TRP A 17 2.18 8.39 1.96
CA TRP A 17 1.87 7.89 0.62
C TRP A 17 2.85 8.36 -0.44
N LYS A 18 3.09 9.68 -0.51
CA LYS A 18 3.99 10.29 -1.51
C LYS A 18 5.41 9.76 -1.36
N GLU A 19 5.91 9.64 -0.13
CA GLU A 19 7.23 9.11 0.14
C GLU A 19 7.37 7.67 -0.39
N GLN A 20 6.41 6.80 -0.10
CA GLN A 20 6.48 5.40 -0.50
C GLN A 20 6.32 5.21 -2.01
N LEU A 21 5.45 6.00 -2.66
CA LEU A 21 5.37 6.02 -4.12
C LEU A 21 6.67 6.50 -4.76
N GLN A 22 7.25 7.59 -4.25
CA GLN A 22 8.51 8.12 -4.76
C GLN A 22 9.64 7.09 -4.60
N LYS A 23 9.69 6.41 -3.45
CA LYS A 23 10.65 5.34 -3.18
C LYS A 23 10.49 4.16 -4.15
N GLY A 24 9.25 3.76 -4.45
CA GLY A 24 8.96 2.72 -5.44
C GLY A 24 9.44 3.10 -6.84
N ASN A 25 9.17 4.34 -7.26
CA ASN A 25 9.61 4.86 -8.56
C ASN A 25 11.14 4.93 -8.66
N GLN A 26 11.83 5.47 -7.65
CA GLN A 26 13.29 5.53 -7.60
C GLN A 26 13.93 4.14 -7.60
N SER A 27 13.31 3.18 -6.91
CA SER A 27 13.79 1.80 -6.83
C SER A 27 13.40 0.94 -8.05
N LYS A 28 12.63 1.50 -9.00
CA LYS A 28 12.04 0.79 -10.15
C LYS A 28 11.33 -0.52 -9.75
N LYS A 29 10.73 -0.56 -8.56
CA LYS A 29 9.96 -1.71 -8.07
C LYS A 29 8.52 -1.58 -8.56
N LEU A 30 7.89 -2.72 -8.88
CA LEU A 30 6.45 -2.76 -9.07
C LEU A 30 5.78 -2.37 -7.73
N VAL A 31 4.81 -1.46 -7.78
CA VAL A 31 4.04 -1.04 -6.60
C VAL A 31 2.61 -1.53 -6.76
N VAL A 32 2.13 -2.29 -5.78
CA VAL A 32 0.75 -2.73 -5.65
C VAL A 32 0.13 -1.96 -4.50
N VAL A 33 -1.05 -1.37 -4.74
CA VAL A 33 -1.75 -0.54 -3.76
C VAL A 33 -3.13 -1.14 -3.49
N ASP A 34 -3.42 -1.40 -2.22
CA ASP A 34 -4.73 -1.79 -1.72
C ASP A 34 -5.43 -0.59 -1.10
N PHE A 35 -6.45 -0.08 -1.78
CA PHE A 35 -7.34 0.94 -1.27
C PHE A 35 -8.46 0.27 -0.48
N THR A 36 -8.35 0.32 0.84
CA THR A 36 -9.28 -0.32 1.77
C THR A 36 -10.08 0.73 2.54
N ALA A 37 -11.14 0.28 3.21
CA ALA A 37 -11.87 1.06 4.20
C ALA A 37 -12.23 0.17 5.40
N SER A 38 -12.38 0.76 6.58
CA SER A 38 -12.80 0.02 7.78
C SER A 38 -14.21 -0.57 7.65
N TRP A 39 -15.07 0.05 6.86
CA TRP A 39 -16.43 -0.40 6.55
C TRP A 39 -16.51 -1.35 5.35
N CYS A 40 -15.41 -1.56 4.62
CA CYS A 40 -15.38 -2.44 3.47
C CYS A 40 -15.22 -3.92 3.89
N GLY A 41 -16.35 -4.62 4.00
CA GLY A 41 -16.38 -6.06 4.32
C GLY A 41 -15.51 -6.92 3.38
N PRO A 42 -15.64 -6.81 2.05
CA PRO A 42 -14.80 -7.57 1.10
C PRO A 42 -13.30 -7.26 1.21
N CYS A 43 -12.91 -6.03 1.54
CA CYS A 43 -11.51 -5.63 1.68
C CYS A 43 -10.83 -6.37 2.84
N ARG A 44 -11.56 -6.63 3.94
CA ARG A 44 -11.03 -7.41 5.07
C ARG A 44 -10.70 -8.85 4.70
N PHE A 45 -11.40 -9.42 3.71
CA PHE A 45 -11.15 -10.78 3.24
C PHE A 45 -9.89 -10.86 2.36
N ILE A 46 -9.62 -9.85 1.53
CA ILE A 46 -8.47 -9.87 0.61
C ILE A 46 -7.16 -9.43 1.27
N SER A 47 -7.22 -8.64 2.35
CA SER A 47 -6.06 -8.18 3.11
C SER A 47 -5.04 -9.28 3.50
N PRO A 48 -5.44 -10.45 4.06
CA PRO A 48 -4.49 -11.52 4.36
C PRO A 48 -3.82 -12.10 3.11
N PHE A 49 -4.53 -12.22 1.99
CA PHE A 49 -3.95 -12.68 0.72
C PHE A 49 -2.88 -11.71 0.22
N LEU A 50 -3.12 -10.40 0.36
CA LEU A 50 -2.12 -9.39 0.01
C LEU A 50 -0.86 -9.50 0.86
N ALA A 51 -1.00 -9.78 2.15
CA ALA A 51 0.13 -10.02 3.05
C ALA A 51 0.92 -11.29 2.67
N GLU A 52 0.24 -12.35 2.21
CA GLU A 52 0.91 -13.53 1.67
C GLU A 52 1.66 -13.24 0.36
N LEU A 53 1.06 -12.44 -0.53
CA LEU A 53 1.71 -12.01 -1.77
C LEU A 53 2.93 -11.14 -1.48
N ALA A 54 2.87 -10.24 -0.50
CA ALA A 54 4.02 -9.46 -0.07
C ALA A 54 5.20 -10.35 0.32
N LYS A 55 4.94 -11.39 1.13
CA LYS A 55 5.99 -12.37 1.50
C LYS A 55 6.54 -13.15 0.31
N LYS A 56 5.71 -13.48 -0.68
CA LYS A 56 6.11 -14.23 -1.88
C LYS A 56 6.88 -13.37 -2.90
N PHE A 57 6.61 -12.07 -2.93
CA PHE A 57 7.18 -11.13 -3.89
C PHE A 57 7.93 -9.99 -3.19
N PRO A 58 9.09 -10.27 -2.56
CA PRO A 58 9.86 -9.25 -1.82
C PRO A 58 10.40 -8.10 -2.70
N ASN A 59 10.48 -8.35 -4.02
CA ASN A 59 10.84 -7.37 -5.03
C ASN A 59 9.70 -6.42 -5.42
N VAL A 60 8.47 -6.70 -4.97
CA VAL A 60 7.27 -5.88 -5.18
C VAL A 60 6.96 -5.11 -3.90
N MET A 61 6.62 -3.84 -4.03
CA MET A 61 6.18 -3.01 -2.90
C MET A 61 4.67 -3.10 -2.76
N PHE A 62 4.19 -3.53 -1.60
CA PHE A 62 2.77 -3.57 -1.28
C PHE A 62 2.43 -2.44 -0.32
N LEU A 63 1.49 -1.58 -0.72
CA LEU A 63 0.99 -0.46 0.06
C LEU A 63 -0.48 -0.69 0.39
N LYS A 64 -0.90 -0.27 1.58
CA LYS A 64 -2.31 -0.22 1.99
C LYS A 64 -2.68 1.23 2.31
N VAL A 65 -3.78 1.71 1.74
CA VAL A 65 -4.30 3.06 1.91
C VAL A 65 -5.72 2.97 2.42
N ASP A 66 -6.00 3.57 3.57
CA ASP A 66 -7.39 3.74 4.02
C ASP A 66 -8.01 4.97 3.33
N VAL A 67 -9.09 4.75 2.58
CA VAL A 67 -9.75 5.80 1.79
C VAL A 67 -10.51 6.81 2.64
N ASP A 68 -10.87 6.46 3.88
CA ASP A 68 -11.51 7.39 4.83
C ASP A 68 -10.48 8.33 5.46
N GLU A 69 -9.25 7.86 5.64
CA GLU A 69 -8.14 8.67 6.17
C GLU A 69 -7.53 9.57 5.09
N LEU A 70 -7.49 9.09 3.84
CA LEU A 70 -6.92 9.80 2.70
C LEU A 70 -7.98 10.38 1.75
N LYS A 71 -9.01 11.04 2.31
CA LYS A 71 -10.13 11.66 1.56
C LYS A 71 -9.71 12.57 0.40
N VAL A 72 -8.51 13.17 0.43
CA VAL A 72 -7.99 13.99 -0.68
C VAL A 72 -7.69 13.20 -1.95
N MET A 73 -7.45 11.88 -1.87
CA MET A 73 -7.14 11.05 -3.04
C MET A 73 -8.35 10.73 -3.92
N GLN A 74 -9.57 10.92 -3.41
CA GLN A 74 -10.78 10.72 -4.21
C GLN A 74 -10.94 11.75 -5.35
N MET A 75 -10.09 12.79 -5.38
CA MET A 75 -10.26 13.98 -6.22
C MET A 75 -9.04 14.31 -7.10
N GLN A 76 -8.28 13.30 -7.54
CA GLN A 76 -7.20 13.50 -8.54
C GLN A 76 -7.29 12.37 -9.58
N SER A 77 -8.21 12.55 -10.53
CA SER A 77 -8.25 11.83 -11.80
C SER A 77 -7.65 12.67 -12.92
#